data_AF-A0A8J5WW35-F1
#
_entry.id   AF-A0A8J5WW35-F1
#
_cell.length_a   1.000
_cell.length_b   1.000
_cell.length_c   1.000
_cell.angle_alpha   90.00
_cell.angle_beta   90.00
_cell.angle_gamma   90.00
#
_symmetry.space_group_name_H-M   'P 1'
#
loop_
_entity.id
_entity.type
_entity.pdbx_description
1 polymer ?
#
loop_
_entity_poly.entity_id
_entity_poly.type
_entity_poly.pdbx_seq_one_letter_code
_entity_poly.pdbx_strand_id
1 'polypeptide(L)'
;MRWFSSPAAVAEAPTTADGLTMDLIAGKGWTILPEAESDWRSHAAAVAQSVKLIKKRLKWGWILERSRQLSVVLERPDLWDDPVFAGKVSREHGELMGKIKSVNQFEQELMEHIDMLRLAREEDDNELETETMRALADMREEVRRRKN
;
A
#
# COMPACT_ATOMS: atom_id res chain seq x y z
N MET A 1 20.72 2.47 -27.00
CA MET A 1 19.82 2.39 -25.84
C MET A 1 19.53 3.79 -25.33
N ARG A 2 18.32 4.31 -25.53
CA ARG A 2 17.81 5.45 -24.77
C ARG A 2 16.88 4.88 -23.71
N TRP A 3 17.34 4.81 -22.47
CA TRP A 3 16.44 4.65 -21.33
C TRP A 3 15.65 5.96 -21.22
N PHE A 4 14.38 5.93 -21.59
CA PHE A 4 13.46 6.98 -21.23
C PHE A 4 13.35 6.98 -19.71
N SER A 5 14.02 7.92 -19.04
CA SER A 5 13.53 8.39 -17.75
C SER A 5 12.26 9.17 -18.05
N SER A 6 11.13 8.48 -17.99
CA SER A 6 9.86 9.17 -17.78
C SER A 6 9.98 9.96 -16.48
N PRO A 7 9.49 11.21 -16.42
CA PRO A 7 9.36 11.89 -15.14
C PRO A 7 8.53 10.96 -14.26
N ALA A 8 9.02 10.66 -13.06
CA ALA A 8 8.31 9.82 -12.11
C ALA A 8 6.86 10.30 -12.04
N ALA A 9 5.97 9.58 -12.73
CA ALA A 9 4.54 9.75 -12.57
C ALA A 9 4.35 9.63 -11.07
N VAL A 10 3.72 10.64 -10.47
CA VAL A 10 3.22 10.52 -9.10
C VAL A 10 2.51 9.19 -9.08
N ALA A 11 3.07 8.16 -8.44
CA ALA A 11 2.56 6.81 -8.56
C ALA A 11 1.10 6.88 -8.16
N GLU A 12 0.19 6.74 -9.13
CA GLU A 12 -1.23 6.90 -8.89
C GLU A 12 -1.59 5.91 -7.79
N ALA A 13 -2.36 6.37 -6.80
CA ALA A 13 -2.76 5.50 -5.71
C ALA A 13 -3.43 4.25 -6.31
N PRO A 14 -3.10 3.05 -5.84
CA PRO A 14 -3.65 1.84 -6.41
C PRO A 14 -5.18 1.90 -6.35
N THR A 15 -5.80 1.55 -7.48
CA THR A 15 -7.25 1.55 -7.64
C THR A 15 -7.70 0.22 -8.21
N THR A 16 -8.90 -0.21 -7.82
CA THR A 16 -9.59 -1.31 -8.49
C THR A 16 -10.05 -0.93 -9.90
N ALA A 17 -10.47 -1.92 -10.70
CA ALA A 17 -10.99 -1.72 -12.06
C ALA A 17 -12.20 -0.77 -12.14
N ASP A 18 -12.99 -0.66 -11.07
CA ASP A 18 -14.13 0.26 -10.95
C ASP A 18 -13.79 1.59 -10.23
N GLY A 19 -12.51 1.83 -9.94
CA GLY A 19 -12.02 3.08 -9.36
C GLY A 19 -12.18 3.21 -7.85
N LEU A 20 -12.36 2.12 -7.09
CA LEU A 20 -12.22 2.19 -5.63
C LEU A 20 -10.76 2.42 -5.28
N THR A 21 -10.54 3.35 -4.36
CA THR A 21 -9.26 3.61 -3.71
C THR A 21 -9.35 3.22 -2.24
N MET A 22 -8.20 3.10 -1.58
CA MET A 22 -8.11 2.90 -0.13
C MET A 22 -8.93 3.93 0.67
N ASP A 23 -8.87 5.21 0.27
CA ASP A 23 -9.61 6.28 0.94
C ASP A 23 -11.12 6.18 0.72
N LEU A 24 -11.56 5.78 -0.48
CA LEU A 24 -12.97 5.55 -0.77
C LEU A 24 -13.52 4.35 0.01
N ILE A 25 -12.77 3.26 0.10
CA ILE A 25 -13.16 2.08 0.90
C ILE A 25 -13.28 2.45 2.38
N ALA A 26 -12.27 3.14 2.92
CA ALA A 26 -12.30 3.60 4.31
C ALA A 26 -13.43 4.62 4.57
N GLY A 27 -13.86 5.37 3.55
CA GLY A 27 -14.92 6.38 3.62
C GLY A 27 -16.33 5.87 3.30
N LYS A 28 -16.49 4.68 2.71
CA LYS A 28 -17.79 4.17 2.24
C LYS A 28 -18.78 3.82 3.36
N GLY A 29 -18.32 3.72 4.60
CA GLY A 29 -19.17 3.40 5.76
C GLY A 29 -19.64 1.95 5.81
N TRP A 30 -18.91 1.02 5.18
CA TRP A 30 -19.20 -0.41 5.31
C TRP A 30 -19.01 -0.88 6.75
N THR A 31 -19.97 -1.66 7.24
CA THR A 31 -19.92 -2.26 8.57
C THR A 31 -18.81 -3.31 8.63
N ILE A 32 -17.92 -3.17 9.63
CA ILE A 32 -16.91 -4.18 9.93
C ILE A 32 -17.52 -5.19 10.90
N LEU A 33 -17.74 -6.40 10.42
CA LEU A 33 -18.32 -7.51 11.15
C LEU A 33 -17.22 -8.37 11.83
N PRO A 34 -17.59 -9.23 12.80
CA PRO A 34 -16.74 -10.34 13.23
C PRO A 34 -16.33 -11.21 12.04
N GLU A 35 -15.17 -11.85 12.11
CA GLU A 35 -14.62 -12.60 10.96
C GLU A 35 -15.54 -13.72 10.47
N ALA A 36 -16.19 -14.45 11.39
CA ALA A 36 -17.11 -15.53 11.04
C ALA A 36 -18.34 -15.09 10.23
N GLU A 37 -18.67 -13.80 10.24
CA GLU A 37 -19.82 -13.20 9.57
C GLU A 37 -19.41 -12.20 8.48
N SER A 38 -18.10 -12.06 8.22
CA SER A 38 -17.58 -11.03 7.34
C SER A 38 -17.72 -11.41 5.87
N ASP A 39 -18.25 -10.47 5.08
CA ASP A 39 -18.13 -10.48 3.64
C ASP A 39 -16.87 -9.72 3.20
N TRP A 40 -16.61 -9.70 1.90
CA TRP A 40 -15.45 -9.01 1.34
C TRP A 40 -15.41 -7.51 1.67
N ARG A 41 -16.57 -6.86 1.81
CA ARG A 41 -16.66 -5.43 2.15
C ARG A 41 -16.25 -5.18 3.59
N SER A 42 -16.66 -6.05 4.51
CA SER A 42 -16.23 -6.05 5.91
C SER A 42 -14.70 -6.20 6.01
N HIS A 43 -14.12 -7.17 5.31
CA HIS A 43 -12.66 -7.36 5.27
C HIS A 43 -11.94 -6.15 4.65
N ALA A 44 -12.38 -5.68 3.49
CA ALA A 44 -11.78 -4.53 2.81
C ALA A 44 -11.85 -3.25 3.67
N ALA A 45 -12.98 -3.00 4.34
CA ALA A 45 -13.12 -1.87 5.25
C ALA A 45 -12.17 -1.98 6.45
N ALA A 46 -12.03 -3.17 7.05
CA ALA A 46 -11.14 -3.41 8.18
C ALA A 46 -9.67 -3.22 7.80
N VAL A 47 -9.25 -3.73 6.63
CA VAL A 47 -7.91 -3.54 6.07
C VAL A 47 -7.67 -2.07 5.81
N ALA A 48 -8.56 -1.40 5.08
CA ALA A 48 -8.40 0.01 4.71
C ALA A 48 -8.30 0.94 5.92
N GLN A 49 -9.12 0.73 6.95
CA GLN A 49 -9.02 1.48 8.20
C GLN A 49 -7.70 1.20 8.93
N SER A 50 -7.24 -0.04 8.96
CA SER A 50 -5.98 -0.39 9.62
C SER A 50 -4.77 0.20 8.88
N VAL A 51 -4.74 0.17 7.55
CA VAL A 51 -3.70 0.83 6.74
C VAL A 51 -3.71 2.34 6.95
N LYS A 52 -4.89 2.98 6.99
CA LYS A 52 -5.02 4.41 7.28
C LYS A 52 -4.43 4.78 8.64
N LEU A 53 -4.65 3.95 9.67
CA LEU A 53 -4.05 4.15 10.99
C LEU A 53 -2.53 3.95 10.98
N ILE A 54 -2.02 2.94 10.24
CA ILE A 54 -0.58 2.75 10.05
C ILE A 54 0.05 3.99 9.40
N LYS A 55 -0.54 4.50 8.31
CA LYS A 55 -0.09 5.75 7.65
C LYS A 55 -0.07 6.93 8.61
N LYS A 56 -1.11 7.08 9.45
CA LYS A 56 -1.16 8.13 10.49
C LYS A 56 -0.02 8.00 11.50
N ARG A 57 0.22 6.80 12.05
CA ARG A 57 1.30 6.52 13.01
C ARG A 57 2.67 6.79 12.41
N LEU A 58 2.87 6.44 11.14
CA LEU A 58 4.10 6.67 10.41
C LEU A 58 4.33 8.14 10.04
N LYS A 59 3.36 9.04 10.23
CA LYS A 59 3.39 10.42 9.71
C LYS A 59 3.65 10.40 8.20
N TRP A 60 2.80 9.68 7.46
CA TRP A 60 2.98 9.36 6.05
C TRP A 60 3.43 10.53 5.17
N GLY A 61 2.77 11.70 5.28
CA GLY A 61 3.15 12.89 4.49
C GLY A 61 4.58 13.36 4.74
N TRP A 62 5.07 13.29 5.98
CA TRP A 62 6.45 13.60 6.31
C TRP A 62 7.42 12.58 5.72
N ILE A 63 7.10 11.28 5.79
CA ILE A 63 7.95 10.22 5.21
C ILE A 63 8.09 10.40 3.70
N LEU A 64 6.99 10.65 2.99
CA LEU A 64 7.01 10.87 1.55
C LEU A 64 7.88 12.08 1.18
N GLU A 65 7.65 13.22 1.84
CA GLU A 65 8.40 14.44 1.55
C GLU A 65 9.88 14.30 1.91
N ARG A 66 10.20 13.70 3.07
CA ARG A 66 11.59 13.47 3.48
C ARG A 66 12.29 12.51 2.52
N SER A 67 11.63 11.45 2.09
CA SER A 67 12.20 10.52 1.11
C SER A 67 12.51 11.25 -0.20
N ARG A 68 11.58 12.05 -0.72
CA ARG A 68 11.79 12.85 -1.94
C ARG A 68 12.97 13.80 -1.81
N GLN A 69 13.10 14.50 -0.68
CA GLN A 69 14.24 15.37 -0.40
C GLN A 69 15.56 14.60 -0.39
N LEU A 70 15.59 13.42 0.25
CA LEU A 70 16.78 12.58 0.28
C LEU A 70 17.12 12.03 -1.12
N SER A 71 16.14 11.69 -1.96
CA SER A 71 16.39 11.31 -3.35
C SER A 71 17.10 12.42 -4.13
N VAL A 72 16.66 13.67 -3.97
CA VAL A 72 17.34 14.84 -4.58
C VAL A 72 18.79 14.97 -4.11
N VAL A 73 19.07 14.71 -2.82
CA VAL A 73 20.44 14.73 -2.29
C VAL A 73 21.27 13.58 -2.89
N LEU A 74 20.69 12.39 -3.05
CA LEU A 74 21.34 11.21 -3.65
C LEU A 74 21.71 11.41 -5.12
N GLU A 75 20.99 12.26 -5.84
CA GLU A 75 21.26 12.60 -7.24
C GLU A 75 22.42 13.59 -7.42
N ARG A 76 22.93 14.19 -6.33
CA ARG A 76 24.01 15.16 -6.41
C ARG A 76 25.34 14.49 -6.77
N PRO A 77 26.08 14.98 -7.80
CA PRO A 77 27.38 14.42 -8.18
C PRO A 77 28.45 14.54 -7.09
N ASP A 78 28.41 15.60 -6.28
CA ASP A 78 29.37 15.91 -5.22
C ASP A 78 29.05 15.22 -3.89
N LEU A 79 27.97 14.44 -3.80
CA LEU A 79 27.58 13.77 -2.55
C LEU A 79 28.69 12.86 -2.01
N TRP A 80 29.39 12.18 -2.92
CA TRP A 80 30.38 11.17 -2.59
C TRP A 80 31.74 11.75 -2.17
N ASP A 81 31.91 13.07 -2.25
CA ASP A 81 33.10 13.77 -1.71
C ASP A 81 33.15 13.67 -0.17
N ASP A 82 31.99 13.50 0.49
CA ASP A 82 31.89 13.13 1.90
C ASP A 82 31.17 11.76 2.04
N PRO A 83 31.92 10.65 2.10
CA PRO A 83 31.34 9.32 2.19
C PRO A 83 30.57 9.06 3.51
N VAL A 84 30.91 9.78 4.59
CA VAL A 84 30.20 9.66 5.87
C VAL A 84 28.81 10.28 5.75
N PHE A 85 28.72 11.45 5.11
CA PHE A 85 27.43 12.09 4.83
C PHE A 85 26.60 11.27 3.83
N ALA A 86 27.20 10.82 2.72
CA ALA A 86 26.54 9.96 1.73
C ALA A 86 25.94 8.69 2.35
N GLY A 87 26.67 8.04 3.24
CA GLY A 87 26.20 6.85 3.96
C GLY A 87 24.99 7.12 4.85
N LYS A 88 24.96 8.27 5.55
CA LYS A 88 23.81 8.68 6.38
C LYS A 88 22.56 8.91 5.52
N VAL A 89 22.70 9.67 4.43
CA VAL A 89 21.60 9.96 3.49
C VAL A 89 21.05 8.67 2.90
N SER A 90 21.93 7.77 2.43
CA SER A 90 21.53 6.50 1.82
C SER A 90 20.78 5.60 2.79
N ARG A 91 21.26 5.49 4.03
CA ARG A 91 20.61 4.69 5.07
C ARG A 91 19.24 5.25 5.44
N GLU A 92 19.15 6.55 5.69
CA GLU A 92 17.87 7.19 6.02
C GLU A 92 16.86 7.02 4.88
N HIS A 93 17.28 7.24 3.63
CA HIS A 93 16.42 7.04 2.45
C HIS A 93 15.94 5.59 2.35
N GLY A 94 16.84 4.61 2.52
CA GLY A 94 16.49 3.20 2.51
C GLY A 94 15.48 2.80 3.59
N GLU A 95 15.66 3.31 4.82
CA GLU A 95 14.72 3.08 5.93
C GLU A 95 13.33 3.66 5.64
N LEU A 96 13.25 4.85 5.05
CA LEU A 96 11.97 5.47 4.66
C LEU A 96 11.32 4.72 3.48
N MET A 97 12.09 4.37 2.46
CA MET A 97 11.60 3.61 1.31
C MET A 97 11.08 2.22 1.70
N GLY A 98 11.71 1.56 2.68
CA GLY A 98 11.21 0.28 3.21
C GLY A 98 9.83 0.42 3.87
N LYS A 99 9.60 1.51 4.63
CA LYS A 99 8.29 1.82 5.22
C LYS A 99 7.26 2.13 4.14
N ILE A 100 7.64 2.92 3.13
CA ILE A 100 6.76 3.27 2.01
C ILE A 100 6.33 2.02 1.25
N LYS A 101 7.30 1.20 0.85
CA LYS A 101 7.07 -0.04 0.10
C LYS A 101 6.11 -0.96 0.85
N SER A 102 6.33 -1.17 2.15
CA SER A 102 5.47 -2.05 2.94
C SER A 102 4.02 -1.56 3.00
N VAL A 103 3.78 -0.26 3.12
CA VAL A 103 2.40 0.26 3.13
C VAL A 103 1.78 0.12 1.75
N ASN A 104 2.49 0.50 0.70
CA ASN A 104 2.00 0.40 -0.68
C ASN A 104 1.67 -1.04 -1.09
N GLN A 105 2.42 -2.04 -0.58
CA GLN A 105 2.11 -3.45 -0.80
C GLN A 105 0.71 -3.82 -0.28
N PHE A 106 0.36 -3.43 0.96
CA PHE A 106 -0.99 -3.69 1.46
C PHE A 106 -2.08 -2.94 0.69
N GLU A 107 -1.78 -1.77 0.13
CA GLU A 107 -2.78 -1.06 -0.68
C GLU A 107 -3.00 -1.77 -2.00
N GLN A 108 -1.92 -2.18 -2.66
CA GLN A 108 -1.95 -2.90 -3.92
C GLN A 108 -2.64 -4.26 -3.78
N GLU A 109 -2.22 -5.08 -2.81
CA GLU A 109 -2.77 -6.41 -2.53
C GLU A 109 -4.28 -6.33 -2.25
N LEU A 110 -4.76 -5.28 -1.56
CA LEU A 110 -6.18 -5.13 -1.30
C LEU A 110 -6.96 -4.86 -2.60
N MET A 111 -6.46 -3.98 -3.46
CA MET A 111 -7.12 -3.71 -4.75
C MET A 111 -7.14 -4.97 -5.61
N GLU A 112 -6.02 -5.70 -5.68
CA GLU A 112 -5.89 -6.94 -6.44
C GLU A 112 -6.88 -8.01 -5.97
N HIS A 113 -7.02 -8.22 -4.66
CA HIS A 113 -7.99 -9.17 -4.13
C HIS A 113 -9.44 -8.75 -4.41
N ILE A 114 -9.75 -7.46 -4.35
CA ILE A 114 -11.10 -6.97 -4.69
C ILE A 114 -11.42 -7.22 -6.17
N ASP A 115 -10.47 -6.95 -7.07
CA ASP A 115 -10.65 -7.18 -8.50
C ASP A 115 -10.71 -8.68 -8.83
N MET A 116 -9.87 -9.50 -8.18
CA MET A 116 -9.90 -10.95 -8.32
C MET A 116 -11.24 -11.55 -7.89
N LEU A 117 -11.81 -11.06 -6.77
CA LEU A 117 -13.11 -11.50 -6.28
C LEU A 117 -14.24 -11.15 -7.28
N ARG A 118 -14.12 -10.01 -7.95
CA ARG A 118 -15.10 -9.61 -8.97
C ARG A 118 -15.00 -10.48 -10.20
N LEU A 119 -13.79 -10.69 -10.70
CA LEU A 119 -13.57 -11.58 -11.83
C LEU A 119 -14.15 -12.97 -11.55
N ALA A 120 -13.87 -13.54 -10.37
CA ALA A 120 -14.43 -14.82 -9.95
C ALA A 120 -15.97 -14.83 -10.00
N ARG A 121 -16.62 -13.77 -9.52
CA ARG A 121 -18.09 -13.64 -9.57
C ARG A 121 -18.65 -13.43 -10.96
N GLU A 122 -17.94 -12.72 -11.82
CA GLU A 122 -18.32 -12.51 -13.22
C GLU A 122 -18.22 -13.82 -14.02
N GLU A 123 -17.28 -14.69 -13.65
CA GLU A 123 -17.03 -15.99 -14.26
C GLU A 123 -17.78 -17.16 -13.58
N ASP A 124 -18.60 -16.89 -12.55
CA ASP A 124 -19.28 -17.89 -11.70
C ASP A 124 -18.30 -18.94 -11.08
N ASP A 125 -17.04 -18.54 -10.85
CA ASP A 125 -15.99 -19.38 -10.26
C ASP A 125 -16.03 -19.33 -8.72
N ASN A 126 -16.81 -20.26 -8.14
CA ASN A 126 -16.98 -20.37 -6.70
C ASN A 126 -15.69 -20.78 -5.96
N GLU A 127 -14.77 -21.49 -6.61
CA GLU A 127 -13.51 -21.91 -6.00
C GLU A 127 -12.61 -20.69 -5.83
N LEU A 128 -12.40 -19.92 -6.90
CA LEU A 128 -11.63 -18.69 -6.87
C LEU A 128 -12.25 -17.63 -5.95
N GLU A 129 -13.58 -17.50 -5.92
CA GLU A 129 -14.27 -16.61 -4.98
C GLU A 129 -13.94 -16.98 -3.52
N THR A 130 -14.01 -18.27 -3.19
CA THR A 130 -13.73 -18.76 -1.82
C THR A 130 -12.26 -18.56 -1.43
N GLU A 131 -11.32 -18.83 -2.34
CA GLU A 131 -9.90 -18.61 -2.11
C GLU A 131 -9.57 -17.12 -1.90
N THR A 132 -10.13 -16.27 -2.75
CA THR A 132 -9.93 -14.81 -2.65
C THR A 132 -10.53 -14.25 -1.36
N MET A 133 -11.70 -14.74 -0.94
CA MET A 133 -12.30 -14.40 0.35
C MET A 133 -11.42 -14.79 1.53
N ARG A 134 -10.79 -15.97 1.49
CA ARG A 134 -9.83 -16.39 2.52
C ARG A 134 -8.59 -15.49 2.53
N ALA A 135 -8.04 -15.13 1.37
CA ALA A 135 -6.90 -14.22 1.27
C ALA A 135 -7.21 -12.84 1.90
N LEU A 136 -8.42 -12.30 1.67
CA LEU A 136 -8.88 -11.07 2.32
C LEU A 136 -8.98 -11.18 3.85
N ALA A 137 -9.40 -12.34 4.36
CA ALA A 137 -9.44 -12.61 5.79
C ALA A 137 -8.03 -12.67 6.39
N ASP A 138 -7.11 -13.40 5.76
CA ASP A 138 -5.71 -13.50 6.20
C ASP A 138 -5.01 -12.12 6.17
N MET A 139 -5.27 -11.33 5.12
CA MET A 139 -4.76 -9.98 4.99
C MET A 139 -5.26 -9.06 6.11
N ARG A 140 -6.55 -9.16 6.49
CA ARG A 140 -7.11 -8.40 7.62
C ARG A 140 -6.32 -8.68 8.90
N GLU A 141 -6.00 -9.93 9.18
CA GLU A 141 -5.24 -10.30 10.36
C GLU A 141 -3.78 -9.83 10.32
N GLU A 142 -3.11 -9.97 9.19
CA GLU A 142 -1.72 -9.52 9.04
C GLU A 142 -1.60 -8.00 9.22
N VAL A 143 -2.48 -7.21 8.60
CA VAL A 143 -2.48 -5.76 8.75
C VAL A 143 -2.85 -5.36 10.19
N ARG A 144 -3.78 -6.08 10.84
CA ARG A 144 -4.12 -5.86 12.25
C ARG A 144 -2.91 -6.08 13.16
N ARG A 145 -2.14 -7.15 12.93
CA ARG A 145 -0.92 -7.45 13.69
C ARG A 145 0.13 -6.34 13.53
N ARG A 146 0.29 -5.81 12.32
CA ARG A 146 1.25 -4.74 12.02
C ARG A 146 0.81 -3.37 12.53
N LYS A 147 -0.49 -3.17 12.68
CA LYS A 147 -1.08 -1.97 13.29
C LYS A 147 -0.83 -1.89 14.80
N ASN A 148 -0.82 -3.01 15.51
CA ASN A 148 -0.50 -3.06 16.95
C ASN A 148 0.99 -2.78 17.21
#